data_AF-A0A094E6M7-F1
#
_entry.id   AF-A0A094E6M7-F1
#
_cell.length_a   1.000
_cell.length_b   1.000
_cell.length_c   1.000
_cell.angle_alpha   90.00
_cell.angle_beta   90.00
_cell.angle_gamma   90.00
#
_symmetry.space_group_name_H-M   'P 1'
#
loop_
_entity.id
_entity.type
_entity.pdbx_description
1 polymer ?
#
loop_
_entity_poly.entity_id
_entity_poly.type
_entity_poly.pdbx_seq_one_letter_code
_entity_poly.pdbx_strand_id
1 'polypeptide(L)'
;MFRASHKANPDGTAVEFQNYSLTQYNLAVKCTQRLLAQSSSGDSDLVVKGLVAYVLFVCYENLVGNYRTAQMHLQNGLKILPSAVDRHGKQHPMVPDNITQVLDRLDLQVMSFADSEAPYPYHQGQHLSIPTSSPSLAYIRDATDHLIGTFRWIFWLAAFSEPNPIPQWQLDATRRVLQQWANEFDRLVVFLPEDDRNTIVLLRMYHTTMTIMVATGLYGQETLHDEHHGLYEHVVALGKILFDQQRVAGLTEGYIFCFEPGVIFPLFFVAMKCRHPLIRRQAIALLETANHQEGTWESVGAAKVAEFVMGVEEENLPQGAGSEQVLESARVHLVNISSKIERRRIDLRCLLRTSEEDSWYFREGTVFY
;
A
#
# COMPACT_ATOMS: atom_id res chain seq x y z
N MET A 1 -13.16 13.50 -1.08
CA MET A 1 -11.70 13.35 -1.26
C MET A 1 -11.04 14.68 -0.89
N PHE A 2 -10.37 14.76 0.26
CA PHE A 2 -9.62 15.96 0.66
C PHE A 2 -8.36 16.06 -0.21
N ARG A 3 -8.17 17.19 -0.90
CA ARG A 3 -6.98 17.47 -1.73
C ARG A 3 -6.20 18.61 -1.06
N ALA A 4 -4.91 18.40 -0.79
CA ALA A 4 -4.00 19.46 -0.36
C ALA A 4 -2.94 19.66 -1.43
N SER A 5 -2.94 20.81 -2.10
CA SER A 5 -1.92 21.17 -3.10
C SER A 5 -0.80 21.97 -2.44
N HIS A 6 0.43 21.46 -2.47
CA HIS A 6 1.61 22.24 -2.08
C HIS A 6 1.99 23.22 -3.21
N LYS A 7 1.51 24.47 -3.16
CA LYS A 7 2.16 25.58 -3.88
C LYS A 7 3.24 26.18 -2.98
N ALA A 8 4.45 26.37 -3.51
CA ALA A 8 5.52 27.07 -2.81
C ALA A 8 5.08 28.52 -2.51
N ASN A 9 5.18 28.92 -1.24
CA ASN A 9 4.68 30.20 -0.75
C ASN A 9 5.87 31.12 -0.43
N PRO A 10 6.09 32.24 -1.16
CA PRO A 10 7.26 33.11 -0.98
C PRO A 10 7.23 33.97 0.30
N ASP A 11 6.08 34.08 0.97
CA ASP A 11 5.81 35.18 1.92
C ASP A 11 5.87 34.80 3.41
N GLY A 12 6.55 33.70 3.80
CA GLY A 12 6.67 33.27 5.20
C GLY A 12 5.39 32.67 5.82
N THR A 13 4.25 32.83 5.16
CA THR A 13 2.94 32.23 5.45
C THR A 13 2.99 30.70 5.58
N ALA A 14 3.87 29.99 4.86
CA ALA A 14 4.03 28.54 4.99
C ALA A 14 4.51 28.10 6.39
N VAL A 15 5.44 28.84 7.00
CA VAL A 15 5.95 28.55 8.34
C VAL A 15 4.87 28.84 9.39
N GLU A 16 4.10 29.91 9.20
CA GLU A 16 2.96 30.24 10.06
C GLU A 16 1.86 29.18 9.99
N PHE A 17 1.52 28.69 8.79
CA PHE A 17 0.57 27.60 8.61
C PHE A 17 1.05 26.29 9.23
N GLN A 18 2.35 25.98 9.12
CA GLN A 18 2.95 24.79 9.76
C GLN A 18 2.91 24.88 11.29
N ASN A 19 3.24 26.04 11.86
CA ASN A 19 3.15 26.25 13.31
C ASN A 19 1.70 26.18 13.81
N TYR A 20 0.76 26.74 13.04
CA TYR A 20 -0.66 26.67 13.34
C TYR A 20 -1.16 25.23 13.29
N SER A 21 -0.85 24.48 12.23
CA SER A 21 -1.28 23.08 12.08
C SER A 21 -0.74 22.21 13.21
N LEU A 22 0.53 22.37 13.58
CA LEU A 22 1.13 21.65 14.71
C LEU A 22 0.46 22.00 16.04
N THR A 23 0.10 23.27 16.24
CA THR A 23 -0.63 23.72 17.44
C THR A 23 -2.01 23.07 17.51
N GLN A 24 -2.77 23.09 16.42
CA GLN A 24 -4.10 22.46 16.36
C GLN A 24 -4.01 20.94 16.53
N TYR A 25 -3.01 20.30 15.93
CA TYR A 25 -2.73 18.88 16.08
C TYR A 25 -2.50 18.52 17.57
N ASN A 26 -1.62 19.24 18.25
CA ASN A 26 -1.34 19.01 19.67
C ASN A 26 -2.55 19.23 20.57
N LEU A 27 -3.39 20.22 20.26
CA LEU A 27 -4.66 20.44 20.96
C LEU A 27 -5.63 19.28 20.74
N ALA A 28 -5.78 18.84 19.48
CA ALA A 28 -6.65 17.72 19.12
C ALA A 28 -6.22 16.42 19.81
N VAL A 29 -4.92 16.13 19.90
CA VAL A 29 -4.39 14.96 20.64
C VAL A 29 -4.80 15.02 22.11
N LYS A 30 -4.61 16.17 22.79
CA LYS A 30 -5.01 16.36 24.19
C LYS A 30 -6.52 16.20 24.39
N CYS A 31 -7.33 16.76 23.49
CA CYS A 31 -8.79 16.62 23.53
C CYS A 31 -9.22 15.17 23.34
N THR A 32 -8.62 14.47 22.38
CA THR A 32 -8.93 13.06 22.09
C THR A 32 -8.57 12.15 23.26
N GLN A 33 -7.43 12.37 23.92
CA GLN A 33 -7.05 11.63 25.13
C GLN A 33 -8.07 11.82 26.27
N ARG A 34 -8.60 13.04 26.44
CA ARG A 34 -9.65 13.31 27.43
C ARG A 34 -10.98 12.63 27.06
N LEU A 35 -11.36 12.68 25.78
CA LEU A 35 -12.57 12.03 25.27
C LEU A 35 -12.53 10.51 25.50
N LEU A 36 -11.40 9.87 25.19
CA LEU A 36 -11.19 8.43 25.36
C LEU A 36 -11.09 8.02 26.84
N ALA A 37 -10.58 8.88 27.73
CA ALA A 37 -10.63 8.63 29.17
C ALA A 37 -12.08 8.68 29.70
N GLN A 38 -12.93 9.52 29.11
CA GLN A 38 -14.34 9.66 29.46
C GLN A 38 -15.23 8.56 28.87
N SER A 39 -14.81 7.91 27.78
CA SER A 39 -15.58 6.85 27.09
C SER A 39 -15.64 5.51 27.83
N SER A 40 -15.16 5.46 29.09
CA SER A 40 -15.31 4.33 30.03
C SER A 40 -16.78 3.91 30.25
N SER A 41 -17.75 4.73 29.80
CA SER A 41 -19.20 4.52 29.88
C SER A 41 -19.82 3.77 28.69
N GLY A 42 -19.08 3.48 27.61
CA GLY A 42 -19.62 2.78 26.42
C GLY A 42 -20.41 3.67 25.46
N ASP A 43 -20.20 4.99 25.47
CA ASP A 43 -20.82 5.93 24.55
C ASP A 43 -20.26 5.79 23.11
N SER A 44 -21.09 5.31 22.20
CA SER A 44 -20.74 5.08 20.78
C SER A 44 -20.33 6.38 20.06
N ASP A 45 -20.91 7.54 20.40
CA ASP A 45 -20.56 8.81 19.75
C ASP A 45 -19.14 9.26 20.11
N LEU A 46 -18.73 9.09 21.37
CA LEU A 46 -17.37 9.41 21.82
C LEU A 46 -16.33 8.50 21.18
N VAL A 47 -16.65 7.22 21.01
CA VAL A 47 -15.79 6.24 20.32
C VAL A 47 -15.62 6.63 18.85
N VAL A 48 -16.70 6.95 18.16
CA VAL A 48 -16.67 7.41 16.76
C VAL A 48 -15.81 8.66 16.61
N LYS A 49 -15.98 9.67 17.48
CA LYS A 49 -15.15 10.88 17.47
C LYS A 49 -13.66 10.58 17.68
N GLY A 50 -13.34 9.66 18.60
CA GLY A 50 -11.98 9.20 18.84
C GLY A 50 -11.35 8.53 17.61
N LEU A 51 -12.10 7.65 16.94
CA LEU A 51 -11.63 6.97 15.72
C LEU A 51 -11.42 7.94 14.55
N VAL A 52 -12.32 8.90 14.35
CA VAL A 52 -12.14 9.97 13.34
C VAL A 52 -10.89 10.80 13.66
N ALA A 53 -10.64 11.12 14.93
CA ALA A 53 -9.42 11.81 15.33
C ALA A 53 -8.17 10.97 15.02
N TYR A 54 -8.16 9.67 15.29
CA TYR A 54 -7.06 8.78 14.92
C TYR A 54 -6.81 8.76 13.40
N VAL A 55 -7.85 8.65 12.59
CA VAL A 55 -7.73 8.74 11.12
C VAL A 55 -7.04 10.05 10.74
N LEU A 56 -7.48 11.19 11.28
CA LEU A 56 -6.88 12.50 11.00
C LEU A 56 -5.42 12.60 11.48
N PHE A 57 -5.06 11.98 12.61
CA PHE A 57 -3.68 11.96 13.08
C PHE A 57 -2.78 11.11 12.20
N VAL A 58 -3.24 9.92 11.78
CA VAL A 58 -2.51 9.10 10.79
C VAL A 58 -2.27 9.90 9.53
N CYS A 59 -3.31 10.56 9.03
CA CYS A 59 -3.26 11.40 7.85
C CYS A 59 -2.23 12.54 7.96
N TYR A 60 -2.25 13.27 9.08
CA TYR A 60 -1.32 14.37 9.35
C TYR A 60 0.13 13.88 9.47
N GLU A 61 0.36 12.81 10.24
CA GLU A 61 1.71 12.29 10.48
C GLU A 61 2.32 11.67 9.21
N ASN A 62 1.51 11.04 8.35
CA ASN A 62 1.97 10.58 7.03
C ASN A 62 2.35 11.73 6.10
N LEU A 63 1.62 12.86 6.16
CA LEU A 63 1.94 14.05 5.37
C LEU A 63 3.28 14.69 5.80
N VAL A 64 3.55 14.71 7.11
CA VAL A 64 4.79 15.25 7.67
C VAL A 64 5.95 14.24 7.59
N GLY A 65 5.65 12.95 7.39
CA GLY A 65 6.63 11.86 7.30
C GLY A 65 7.03 11.24 8.64
N ASN A 66 6.23 11.44 9.69
CA ASN A 66 6.40 10.80 10.99
C ASN A 66 5.72 9.42 11.03
N TYR A 67 6.19 8.50 10.20
CA TYR A 67 5.54 7.19 9.99
C TYR A 67 5.40 6.37 11.28
N ARG A 68 6.37 6.45 12.20
CA ARG A 68 6.29 5.78 13.51
C ARG A 68 5.11 6.27 14.34
N THR A 69 4.87 7.58 14.35
CA THR A 69 3.73 8.16 15.08
C THR A 69 2.41 7.89 14.37
N ALA A 70 2.40 7.95 13.04
CA ALA A 70 1.24 7.56 12.23
C ALA A 70 0.82 6.11 12.54
N GLN A 71 1.78 5.18 12.52
CA GLN A 71 1.55 3.78 12.86
C GLN A 71 1.04 3.62 14.30
N MET A 72 1.60 4.36 15.27
CA MET A 72 1.10 4.33 16.66
C MET A 72 -0.38 4.72 16.74
N HIS A 73 -0.79 5.80 16.07
CA HIS A 73 -2.19 6.23 16.03
C HIS A 73 -3.10 5.21 15.37
N LEU A 74 -2.66 4.64 14.24
CA LEU A 74 -3.39 3.59 13.54
C LEU A 74 -3.62 2.36 14.44
N GLN A 75 -2.56 1.86 15.08
CA GLN A 75 -2.67 0.68 15.96
C GLN A 75 -3.55 0.94 17.18
N ASN A 76 -3.54 2.16 17.72
CA ASN A 76 -4.46 2.54 18.79
C ASN A 76 -5.91 2.59 18.30
N GLY A 77 -6.16 3.11 17.09
CA GLY A 77 -7.49 3.09 16.48
C GLY A 77 -8.01 1.67 16.21
N LEU A 78 -7.17 0.79 15.66
CA LEU A 78 -7.54 -0.60 15.38
C LEU A 78 -7.88 -1.40 16.65
N LYS A 79 -7.23 -1.13 17.78
CA LYS A 79 -7.55 -1.77 19.08
C LYS A 79 -8.93 -1.39 19.64
N ILE A 80 -9.50 -0.27 19.19
CA ILE A 80 -10.82 0.20 19.62
C ILE A 80 -11.93 -0.46 18.78
N LEU A 81 -11.62 -0.93 17.57
CA LEU A 81 -12.58 -1.65 16.76
C LEU A 81 -13.06 -2.90 17.50
N PRO A 82 -14.37 -3.20 17.48
CA PRO A 82 -14.91 -4.36 18.19
C PRO A 82 -14.21 -5.64 17.75
N SER A 83 -13.70 -6.43 18.69
CA SER A 83 -13.42 -7.83 18.41
C SER A 83 -14.77 -8.55 18.26
N ALA A 84 -14.93 -9.38 17.22
CA ALA A 84 -16.20 -10.02 16.90
C ALA A 84 -16.77 -10.88 18.05
N VAL A 85 -15.96 -11.23 19.06
CA VAL A 85 -16.38 -11.92 20.28
C VAL A 85 -15.47 -11.52 21.46
N ASP A 86 -15.98 -10.73 22.41
CA ASP A 86 -15.37 -10.64 23.74
C ASP A 86 -15.77 -11.89 24.55
N ARG A 87 -14.82 -12.50 25.28
CA ARG A 87 -15.04 -13.71 26.11
C ARG A 87 -16.11 -13.51 27.19
N HIS A 88 -16.53 -12.28 27.42
CA HIS A 88 -17.43 -11.87 28.49
C HIS A 88 -18.81 -11.39 28.00
N GLY A 89 -19.10 -11.48 26.70
CA GLY A 89 -20.44 -11.18 26.15
C GLY A 89 -20.90 -9.73 26.31
N LYS A 90 -19.98 -8.77 26.50
CA LYS A 90 -20.31 -7.34 26.56
C LYS A 90 -20.52 -6.79 25.16
N GLN A 91 -21.63 -6.07 24.96
CA GLN A 91 -21.88 -5.33 23.72
C GLN A 91 -20.86 -4.20 23.60
N HIS A 92 -20.04 -4.25 22.55
CA HIS A 92 -19.18 -3.13 22.18
C HIS A 92 -20.01 -2.03 21.50
N PRO A 93 -19.63 -0.76 21.67
CA PRO A 93 -20.23 0.33 20.92
C PRO A 93 -20.12 0.05 19.42
N MET A 94 -21.25 0.17 18.70
CA MET A 94 -21.30 -0.08 17.27
C MET A 94 -20.46 0.99 16.55
N VAL A 95 -19.42 0.57 15.85
CA VAL A 95 -18.61 1.44 14.99
C VAL A 95 -19.21 1.40 13.58
N PRO A 96 -19.49 2.56 12.97
CA PRO A 96 -19.93 2.62 11.58
C PRO A 96 -18.95 1.95 10.61
N ASP A 97 -19.48 1.15 9.66
CA ASP A 97 -18.67 0.40 8.69
C ASP A 97 -17.71 1.28 7.89
N ASN A 98 -18.11 2.50 7.54
CA ASN A 98 -17.27 3.43 6.79
C ASN A 98 -16.00 3.84 7.55
N ILE A 99 -16.01 3.87 8.88
CA ILE A 99 -14.81 4.15 9.69
C ILE A 99 -13.89 2.93 9.69
N THR A 100 -14.45 1.74 9.86
CA THR A 100 -13.72 0.46 9.77
C THR A 100 -13.04 0.34 8.40
N GLN A 101 -13.78 0.60 7.31
CA GLN A 101 -13.27 0.58 5.94
C GLN A 101 -12.08 1.54 5.74
N VAL A 102 -12.17 2.77 6.26
CA VAL A 102 -11.06 3.73 6.16
C VAL A 102 -9.83 3.24 6.93
N LEU A 103 -10.03 2.69 8.14
CA LEU A 103 -8.92 2.14 8.93
C LEU A 103 -8.28 0.92 8.25
N ASP A 104 -9.07 0.05 7.64
CA ASP A 104 -8.57 -1.11 6.90
C ASP A 104 -7.71 -0.68 5.69
N ARG A 105 -8.10 0.39 5.00
CA ARG A 105 -7.33 0.95 3.89
C ARG A 105 -6.02 1.60 4.35
N LEU A 106 -6.06 2.37 5.44
CA LEU A 106 -4.86 2.92 6.06
C LEU A 106 -3.92 1.82 6.55
N ASP A 107 -4.47 0.74 7.12
CA ASP A 107 -3.72 -0.41 7.57
C ASP A 107 -3.02 -1.12 6.41
N LEU A 108 -3.71 -1.35 5.29
CA LEU A 108 -3.11 -1.87 4.07
C LEU A 108 -1.94 -0.99 3.57
N GLN A 109 -2.09 0.33 3.58
CA GLN A 109 -1.02 1.23 3.15
C GLN A 109 0.25 1.04 4.00
N VAL A 110 0.10 0.99 5.33
CA VAL A 110 1.25 0.79 6.23
C VAL A 110 1.88 -0.61 6.04
N MET A 111 1.06 -1.66 5.87
CA MET A 111 1.55 -3.03 5.57
C MET A 111 2.38 -3.06 4.28
N SER A 112 1.91 -2.35 3.24
CA SER A 112 2.56 -2.36 1.93
C SER A 112 3.86 -1.56 1.85
N PHE A 113 4.01 -0.52 2.68
CA PHE A 113 5.18 0.37 2.66
C PHE A 113 6.31 -0.07 3.60
N ALA A 114 5.95 -0.50 4.83
CA ALA A 114 6.82 -0.95 5.91
C ALA A 114 8.26 -0.36 5.92
N ASP A 115 8.40 0.85 6.46
CA ASP A 115 9.70 1.50 6.68
C ASP A 115 10.52 0.77 7.77
N SER A 116 11.83 0.67 7.59
CA SER A 116 12.76 0.01 8.53
C SER A 116 12.76 0.70 9.91
N GLU A 117 12.50 2.01 9.96
CA GLU A 117 12.42 2.80 11.19
C GLU A 117 11.02 2.77 11.82
N ALA A 118 10.03 2.20 11.13
CA ALA A 118 8.65 2.03 11.60
C ALA A 118 8.08 0.68 11.12
N PRO A 119 8.64 -0.46 11.60
CA PRO A 119 8.25 -1.78 11.12
C PRO A 119 6.81 -2.11 11.52
N TYR A 120 6.03 -2.67 10.59
CA TYR A 120 4.65 -3.06 10.84
C TYR A 120 4.56 -4.21 11.88
N PRO A 121 3.61 -4.18 12.85
CA PRO A 121 3.57 -5.14 13.93
C PRO A 121 2.70 -6.34 13.56
N TYR A 122 3.15 -7.17 12.62
CA TYR A 122 2.38 -8.30 12.06
C TYR A 122 1.83 -9.28 13.11
N HIS A 123 2.48 -9.38 14.27
CA HIS A 123 2.02 -10.20 15.41
C HIS A 123 0.65 -9.77 15.99
N GLN A 124 0.19 -8.53 15.71
CA GLN A 124 -1.10 -8.01 16.15
C GLN A 124 -2.25 -8.39 15.20
N GLY A 125 -1.93 -8.89 13.99
CA GLY A 125 -2.89 -9.27 12.95
C GLY A 125 -3.59 -10.63 13.15
N GLN A 126 -3.60 -11.19 14.36
CA GLN A 126 -4.12 -12.55 14.65
C GLN A 126 -5.61 -12.74 14.29
N HIS A 127 -6.33 -11.66 14.02
CA HIS A 127 -7.75 -11.68 13.64
C HIS A 127 -7.98 -11.80 12.12
N LEU A 128 -6.94 -11.65 11.29
CA LEU A 128 -7.06 -11.86 9.86
C LEU A 128 -7.26 -13.34 9.58
N SER A 129 -8.28 -13.67 8.80
CA SER A 129 -8.59 -15.03 8.40
C SER A 129 -8.67 -15.13 6.90
N ILE A 130 -8.43 -16.34 6.36
CA ILE A 130 -8.66 -16.63 4.95
C ILE A 130 -10.12 -16.28 4.65
N PRO A 131 -10.42 -15.41 3.68
CA PRO A 131 -11.79 -15.13 3.26
C PRO A 131 -12.36 -16.39 2.58
N THR A 132 -12.78 -17.39 3.35
CA THR A 132 -13.20 -18.69 2.80
C THR A 132 -14.59 -18.64 2.18
N SER A 133 -15.37 -17.60 2.49
CA SER A 133 -16.68 -17.33 1.90
C SER A 133 -16.54 -16.66 0.52
N SER A 134 -17.32 -17.16 -0.43
CA SER A 134 -17.47 -16.50 -1.73
C SER A 134 -18.03 -15.08 -1.53
N PRO A 135 -17.44 -14.05 -2.16
CA PRO A 135 -17.89 -12.68 -1.97
C PRO A 135 -19.29 -12.47 -2.58
N SER A 136 -20.19 -11.84 -1.84
CA SER A 136 -21.45 -11.31 -2.38
C SER A 136 -21.26 -9.82 -2.66
N LEU A 137 -21.09 -9.46 -3.94
CA LEU A 137 -20.79 -8.08 -4.34
C LEU A 137 -22.06 -7.40 -4.90
N ALA A 138 -22.67 -6.51 -4.13
CA ALA A 138 -23.84 -5.75 -4.57
C ALA A 138 -23.48 -4.34 -5.04
N TYR A 139 -22.42 -3.77 -4.47
CA TYR A 139 -21.93 -2.42 -4.75
C TYR A 139 -20.42 -2.45 -4.98
N ILE A 140 -19.89 -1.45 -5.68
CA ILE A 140 -18.45 -1.34 -5.91
C ILE A 140 -17.64 -1.29 -4.60
N ARG A 141 -18.21 -0.68 -3.54
CA ARG A 141 -17.60 -0.67 -2.21
C ARG A 141 -17.40 -2.08 -1.64
N ASP A 142 -18.34 -3.00 -1.88
CA ASP A 142 -18.24 -4.38 -1.39
C ASP A 142 -17.07 -5.08 -2.07
N ALA A 143 -16.87 -4.80 -3.36
CA ALA A 143 -15.74 -5.31 -4.14
C ALA A 143 -14.41 -4.76 -3.62
N THR A 144 -14.36 -3.44 -3.37
CA THR A 144 -13.20 -2.77 -2.77
C THR A 144 -12.86 -3.38 -1.41
N ASP A 145 -13.81 -3.45 -0.49
CA ASP A 145 -13.56 -3.88 0.89
C ASP A 145 -13.11 -5.34 0.95
N HIS A 146 -13.70 -6.22 0.13
CA HIS A 146 -13.25 -7.62 0.03
C HIS A 146 -11.83 -7.72 -0.50
N LEU A 147 -11.46 -6.90 -1.50
CA LEU A 147 -10.12 -6.91 -2.08
C LEU A 147 -9.08 -6.37 -1.10
N ILE A 148 -9.40 -5.29 -0.37
CA ILE A 148 -8.56 -4.74 0.70
C ILE A 148 -8.33 -5.76 1.81
N GLY A 149 -9.39 -6.42 2.29
CA GLY A 149 -9.28 -7.47 3.31
C GLY A 149 -8.44 -8.66 2.84
N THR A 150 -8.64 -9.11 1.61
CA THR A 150 -7.83 -10.16 0.99
C THR A 150 -6.36 -9.75 0.86
N PHE A 151 -6.09 -8.47 0.59
CA PHE A 151 -4.72 -8.02 0.40
C PHE A 151 -3.97 -7.89 1.73
N ARG A 152 -4.63 -7.41 2.78
CA ARG A 152 -4.11 -7.46 4.15
C ARG A 152 -3.80 -8.89 4.57
N TRP A 153 -4.67 -9.84 4.25
CA TRP A 153 -4.42 -11.27 4.47
C TRP A 153 -3.14 -11.75 3.76
N ILE A 154 -2.93 -11.38 2.49
CA ILE A 154 -1.73 -11.75 1.72
C ILE A 154 -0.45 -11.23 2.41
N PHE A 155 -0.42 -9.95 2.80
CA PHE A 155 0.74 -9.38 3.50
C PHE A 155 0.99 -10.06 4.85
N TRP A 156 -0.07 -10.30 5.62
CA TRP A 156 0.04 -11.02 6.89
C TRP A 156 0.55 -12.45 6.69
N LEU A 157 0.03 -13.17 5.70
CA LEU A 157 0.44 -14.53 5.38
C LEU A 157 1.93 -14.60 5.01
N ALA A 158 2.40 -13.64 4.21
CA ALA A 158 3.81 -13.54 3.84
C ALA A 158 4.70 -13.35 5.08
N ALA A 159 4.42 -12.32 5.87
CA ALA A 159 5.22 -11.96 7.03
C ALA A 159 5.19 -13.01 8.16
N PHE A 160 4.06 -13.71 8.35
CA PHE A 160 3.94 -14.74 9.38
C PHE A 160 4.60 -16.06 8.99
N SER A 161 4.68 -16.34 7.68
CA SER A 161 5.29 -17.58 7.19
C SER A 161 6.80 -17.49 7.12
N GLU A 162 7.37 -16.30 6.91
CA GLU A 162 8.81 -16.06 6.83
C GLU A 162 9.54 -16.58 8.09
N PRO A 163 10.66 -17.34 7.96
CA PRO A 163 11.38 -17.69 6.72
C PRO A 163 10.92 -18.99 6.06
N ASN A 164 9.90 -19.67 6.59
CA ASN A 164 9.45 -20.96 6.09
C ASN A 164 8.64 -20.78 4.80
N PRO A 165 8.61 -21.74 3.86
CA PRO A 165 7.70 -21.65 2.71
C PRO A 165 6.23 -21.59 3.13
N ILE A 166 5.44 -20.78 2.42
CA ILE A 166 3.98 -20.73 2.64
C ILE A 166 3.36 -22.07 2.21
N PRO A 167 2.53 -22.70 3.06
CA PRO A 167 1.80 -23.90 2.71
C PRO A 167 0.96 -23.73 1.43
N GLN A 168 1.11 -24.67 0.49
CA GLN A 168 0.45 -24.62 -0.82
C GLN A 168 -1.08 -24.48 -0.72
N TRP A 169 -1.70 -25.11 0.28
CA TRP A 169 -3.15 -25.04 0.48
C TRP A 169 -3.64 -23.62 0.82
N GLN A 170 -2.81 -22.78 1.46
CA GLN A 170 -3.14 -21.38 1.74
C GLN A 170 -3.04 -20.52 0.48
N LEU A 171 -2.03 -20.77 -0.36
CA LEU A 171 -1.91 -20.14 -1.68
C LEU A 171 -3.09 -20.53 -2.57
N ASP A 172 -3.44 -21.81 -2.62
CA ASP A 172 -4.56 -22.30 -3.42
C ASP A 172 -5.90 -21.78 -2.91
N ALA A 173 -6.08 -21.67 -1.60
CA ALA A 173 -7.26 -21.04 -1.01
C ALA A 173 -7.36 -19.57 -1.42
N THR A 174 -6.28 -18.81 -1.26
CA THR A 174 -6.23 -17.38 -1.63
C THR A 174 -6.47 -17.19 -3.13
N ARG A 175 -5.90 -18.06 -3.98
CA ARG A 175 -6.14 -18.06 -5.43
C ARG A 175 -7.62 -18.28 -5.76
N ARG A 176 -8.29 -19.23 -5.10
CA ARG A 176 -9.74 -19.46 -5.29
C ARG A 176 -10.57 -18.23 -4.91
N VAL A 177 -10.21 -17.55 -3.83
CA VAL A 177 -10.89 -16.31 -3.40
C VAL A 177 -10.76 -15.22 -4.47
N LEU A 178 -9.54 -14.99 -4.97
CA LEU A 178 -9.29 -14.02 -6.04
C LEU A 178 -10.04 -14.36 -7.33
N GLN A 179 -10.13 -15.65 -7.68
CA GLN A 179 -10.88 -16.11 -8.85
C GLN A 179 -12.40 -15.89 -8.67
N GLN A 180 -12.94 -16.22 -7.51
CA GLN A 180 -14.36 -15.99 -7.20
C GLN A 180 -14.69 -14.49 -7.20
N TRP A 181 -13.84 -13.67 -6.58
CA TRP A 181 -13.99 -12.23 -6.60
C TRP A 181 -14.00 -11.69 -8.03
N ALA A 182 -13.09 -12.13 -8.91
CA ALA A 182 -13.07 -11.67 -10.30
C ALA A 182 -14.37 -12.01 -11.04
N ASN A 183 -14.86 -13.24 -10.88
CA ASN A 183 -16.11 -13.68 -11.51
C ASN A 183 -17.32 -12.86 -11.07
N GLU A 184 -17.44 -12.57 -9.77
CA GLU A 184 -18.54 -11.75 -9.26
C GLU A 184 -18.36 -10.27 -9.62
N PHE A 185 -17.12 -9.78 -9.63
CA PHE A 185 -16.81 -8.41 -10.00
C PHE A 185 -17.14 -8.13 -11.48
N ASP A 186 -16.81 -9.05 -12.39
CA ASP A 186 -17.16 -8.91 -13.81
C ASP A 186 -18.68 -8.90 -14.04
N ARG A 187 -19.47 -9.62 -13.22
CA ARG A 187 -20.93 -9.52 -13.25
C ARG A 187 -21.42 -8.16 -12.74
N LEU A 188 -20.82 -7.67 -11.65
CA LEU A 188 -21.18 -6.39 -11.05
C LEU A 188 -20.89 -5.22 -12.01
N VAL A 189 -19.72 -5.24 -12.68
CA VAL A 189 -19.25 -4.17 -13.58
C VAL A 189 -20.26 -3.81 -14.67
N VAL A 190 -21.05 -4.77 -15.14
CA VAL A 190 -22.10 -4.54 -16.16
C VAL A 190 -23.18 -3.55 -15.69
N PHE A 191 -23.38 -3.43 -14.37
CA PHE A 191 -24.43 -2.60 -13.77
C PHE A 191 -23.88 -1.34 -13.09
N LEU A 192 -22.56 -1.17 -13.04
CA LEU A 192 -21.94 -0.01 -12.41
C LEU A 192 -22.03 1.23 -13.31
N PRO A 193 -22.20 2.43 -12.73
CA PRO A 193 -22.21 3.68 -13.48
C PRO A 193 -20.85 4.00 -14.10
N GLU A 194 -20.84 4.80 -15.18
CA GLU A 194 -19.61 5.29 -15.81
C GLU A 194 -18.70 6.08 -14.86
N ASP A 195 -19.27 6.74 -13.85
CA ASP A 195 -18.51 7.48 -12.83
C ASP A 195 -17.58 6.57 -12.01
N ASP A 196 -17.88 5.28 -11.93
CA ASP A 196 -17.06 4.28 -11.24
C ASP A 196 -15.90 3.74 -12.09
N ARG A 197 -15.76 4.18 -13.36
CA ARG A 197 -14.79 3.64 -14.32
C ARG A 197 -13.36 3.61 -13.77
N ASN A 198 -12.91 4.67 -13.11
CA ASN A 198 -11.55 4.73 -12.56
C ASN A 198 -11.37 3.74 -11.41
N THR A 199 -12.38 3.62 -10.53
CA THR A 199 -12.38 2.65 -9.44
C THR A 199 -12.38 1.23 -9.99
N ILE A 200 -13.13 0.95 -11.06
CA ILE A 200 -13.15 -0.36 -11.73
C ILE A 200 -11.76 -0.72 -12.28
N VAL A 201 -11.11 0.22 -12.98
CA VAL A 201 -9.76 0.02 -13.51
C VAL A 201 -8.76 -0.22 -12.39
N LEU A 202 -8.85 0.53 -11.29
CA LEU A 202 -7.98 0.39 -10.13
C LEU A 202 -8.17 -0.97 -9.43
N LEU A 203 -9.41 -1.42 -9.24
CA LEU A 203 -9.70 -2.73 -8.64
C LEU A 203 -9.15 -3.88 -9.50
N ARG A 204 -9.25 -3.79 -10.83
CA ARG A 204 -8.62 -4.76 -11.75
C ARG A 204 -7.09 -4.76 -11.64
N MET A 205 -6.50 -3.59 -11.43
CA MET A 205 -5.07 -3.43 -11.27
C MET A 205 -4.57 -4.12 -9.98
N TYR A 206 -5.24 -3.89 -8.85
CA TYR A 206 -4.94 -4.57 -7.59
C TYR A 206 -5.19 -6.08 -7.65
N HIS A 207 -6.31 -6.51 -8.23
CA HIS A 207 -6.61 -7.94 -8.42
C HIS A 207 -5.53 -8.65 -9.23
N THR A 208 -5.08 -8.04 -10.33
CA THR A 208 -4.00 -8.60 -11.17
C THR A 208 -2.70 -8.68 -10.39
N THR A 209 -2.32 -7.63 -9.64
CA THR A 209 -1.14 -7.62 -8.77
C THR A 209 -1.19 -8.73 -7.72
N MET A 210 -2.30 -8.87 -7.00
CA MET A 210 -2.48 -9.93 -5.99
C MET A 210 -2.45 -11.33 -6.61
N THR A 211 -3.00 -11.48 -7.83
CA THR A 211 -2.94 -12.73 -8.59
C THR A 211 -1.50 -13.12 -8.89
N ILE A 212 -0.66 -12.18 -9.34
CA ILE A 212 0.77 -12.41 -9.57
C ILE A 212 1.45 -12.81 -8.25
N MET A 213 1.25 -12.03 -7.17
CA MET A 213 1.87 -12.32 -5.87
C MET A 213 1.58 -13.76 -5.42
N VAL A 214 0.30 -14.18 -5.44
CA VAL A 214 -0.10 -15.53 -5.02
C VAL A 214 0.40 -16.61 -5.99
N ALA A 215 0.48 -16.32 -7.29
CA ALA A 215 1.02 -17.25 -8.27
C ALA A 215 2.53 -17.51 -8.06
N THR A 216 3.28 -16.48 -7.63
CA THR A 216 4.73 -16.59 -7.36
C THR A 216 5.08 -16.93 -5.91
N GLY A 217 4.09 -17.31 -5.09
CA GLY A 217 4.33 -17.76 -3.72
C GLY A 217 4.61 -16.65 -2.70
N LEU A 218 4.30 -15.38 -3.01
CA LEU A 218 4.52 -14.16 -2.21
C LEU A 218 5.99 -13.75 -1.99
N TYR A 219 6.89 -14.69 -1.76
CA TYR A 219 8.34 -14.51 -1.68
C TYR A 219 9.06 -15.81 -2.09
N GLY A 220 10.37 -15.72 -2.28
CA GLY A 220 11.20 -16.86 -2.66
C GLY A 220 11.99 -16.55 -3.93
N GLN A 221 11.94 -17.45 -4.90
CA GLN A 221 12.71 -17.31 -6.13
C GLN A 221 12.10 -16.23 -7.04
N GLU A 222 12.91 -15.24 -7.39
CA GLU A 222 12.44 -14.06 -8.13
C GLU A 222 12.14 -14.35 -9.60
N THR A 223 12.83 -15.33 -10.22
CA THR A 223 12.54 -15.77 -11.60
C THR A 223 11.15 -16.39 -11.78
N LEU A 224 10.42 -16.72 -10.71
CA LEU A 224 9.02 -17.17 -10.84
C LEU A 224 8.11 -16.10 -11.46
N HIS A 225 8.50 -14.82 -11.35
CA HIS A 225 7.77 -13.72 -11.96
C HIS A 225 7.80 -13.74 -13.51
N ASP A 226 8.73 -14.48 -14.12
CA ASP A 226 8.93 -14.51 -15.57
C ASP A 226 7.81 -15.24 -16.32
N GLU A 227 7.05 -16.08 -15.63
CA GLU A 227 5.90 -16.75 -16.23
C GLU A 227 4.68 -15.83 -16.38
N HIS A 228 4.78 -14.58 -15.88
CA HIS A 228 3.64 -13.67 -15.71
C HIS A 228 3.78 -12.32 -16.43
N HIS A 229 4.67 -12.22 -17.43
CA HIS A 229 4.88 -10.99 -18.22
C HIS A 229 3.58 -10.35 -18.73
N GLY A 230 2.63 -11.15 -19.25
CA GLY A 230 1.36 -10.64 -19.76
C GLY A 230 0.48 -10.00 -18.68
N LEU A 231 0.53 -10.50 -17.44
CA LEU A 231 -0.19 -9.89 -16.31
C LEU A 231 0.47 -8.57 -15.89
N TYR A 232 1.80 -8.50 -15.89
CA TYR A 232 2.51 -7.24 -15.65
C TYR A 232 2.22 -6.17 -16.69
N GLU A 233 2.22 -6.55 -17.98
CA GLU A 233 1.83 -5.65 -19.06
C GLU A 233 0.39 -5.16 -18.88
N HIS A 234 -0.52 -6.03 -18.45
CA HIS A 234 -1.90 -5.67 -18.14
C HIS A 234 -2.00 -4.61 -17.03
N VAL A 235 -1.25 -4.77 -15.92
CA VAL A 235 -1.20 -3.77 -14.83
C VAL A 235 -0.73 -2.41 -15.35
N VAL A 236 0.33 -2.38 -16.17
CA VAL A 236 0.84 -1.13 -16.77
C VAL A 236 -0.17 -0.51 -17.73
N ALA A 237 -0.87 -1.33 -18.53
CA ALA A 237 -1.92 -0.85 -19.44
C ALA A 237 -3.09 -0.22 -18.68
N LEU A 238 -3.55 -0.83 -17.58
CA LEU A 238 -4.57 -0.27 -16.69
C LEU A 238 -4.10 1.05 -16.07
N GLY A 239 -2.84 1.12 -15.63
CA GLY A 239 -2.22 2.36 -15.16
C GLY A 239 -2.30 3.48 -16.20
N LYS A 240 -1.89 3.22 -17.45
CA LYS A 240 -1.96 4.21 -18.55
C LYS A 240 -3.38 4.76 -18.75
N ILE A 241 -4.41 3.90 -18.68
CA ILE A 241 -5.81 4.33 -18.78
C ILE A 241 -6.14 5.38 -17.72
N LEU A 242 -5.73 5.15 -16.46
CA LEU A 242 -5.99 6.08 -15.36
C LEU A 242 -5.27 7.43 -15.55
N PHE A 243 -4.01 7.41 -16.02
CA PHE A 243 -3.26 8.63 -16.29
C PHE A 243 -3.85 9.43 -17.46
N ASP A 244 -4.23 8.77 -18.55
CA ASP A 244 -4.87 9.44 -19.69
C ASP A 244 -6.19 10.11 -19.28
N GLN A 245 -6.99 9.46 -18.43
CA GLN A 245 -8.22 10.03 -17.89
C GLN A 245 -7.97 11.26 -17.02
N GLN A 246 -6.96 11.22 -16.13
CA GLN A 246 -6.59 12.38 -15.32
C GLN A 246 -6.14 13.57 -16.18
N ARG A 247 -5.39 13.29 -17.26
CA ARG A 247 -4.94 14.29 -18.22
C ARG A 247 -6.10 14.90 -19.00
N VAL A 248 -7.05 14.10 -19.46
CA VAL A 248 -8.28 14.59 -20.12
C VAL A 248 -9.13 15.43 -19.18
N ALA A 249 -9.18 15.09 -17.89
CA ALA A 249 -9.91 15.85 -16.88
C ALA A 249 -9.23 17.18 -16.48
N GLY A 250 -8.05 17.50 -17.02
CA GLY A 250 -7.29 18.72 -16.68
C GLY A 250 -6.78 18.74 -15.23
N LEU A 251 -6.68 17.58 -14.58
CA LEU A 251 -6.28 17.45 -13.18
C LEU A 251 -4.75 17.37 -12.99
N THR A 252 -3.98 17.55 -14.07
CA THR A 252 -2.52 17.35 -14.10
C THR A 252 -1.69 18.47 -13.48
N GLU A 253 -2.30 19.59 -13.08
CA GLU A 253 -1.58 20.70 -12.46
C GLU A 253 -1.70 20.67 -10.94
N GLY A 254 -0.78 19.95 -10.29
CA GLY A 254 -0.57 20.04 -8.84
C GLY A 254 -0.21 18.71 -8.20
N TYR A 255 0.47 18.79 -7.06
CA TYR A 255 0.73 17.63 -6.20
C TYR A 255 -0.60 17.14 -5.57
N ILE A 256 -0.89 15.85 -5.72
CA ILE A 256 -2.12 15.22 -5.21
C ILE A 256 -1.79 14.37 -4.00
N PHE A 257 -2.42 14.67 -2.86
CA PHE A 257 -2.37 13.80 -1.68
C PHE A 257 -3.71 13.09 -1.48
N CYS A 258 -3.67 11.76 -1.31
CA CYS A 258 -4.83 10.92 -1.02
C CYS A 258 -4.50 9.90 0.07
N PHE A 259 -5.48 9.51 0.87
CA PHE A 259 -5.34 8.48 1.91
C PHE A 259 -5.88 7.12 1.49
N GLU A 260 -6.31 7.02 0.24
CA GLU A 260 -6.80 5.79 -0.35
C GLU A 260 -5.64 5.12 -1.11
N PRO A 261 -5.54 3.77 -1.07
CA PRO A 261 -4.66 3.04 -1.96
C PRO A 261 -4.99 3.37 -3.42
N GLY A 262 -3.99 3.70 -4.23
CA GLY A 262 -4.16 4.04 -5.63
C GLY A 262 -3.17 3.32 -6.53
N VAL A 263 -2.62 4.02 -7.52
CA VAL A 263 -1.82 3.41 -8.58
C VAL A 263 -0.36 3.21 -8.21
N ILE A 264 0.14 3.83 -7.13
CA ILE A 264 1.58 3.77 -6.80
C ILE A 264 2.00 2.34 -6.52
N PHE A 265 1.33 1.68 -5.57
CA PHE A 265 1.76 0.34 -5.15
C PHE A 265 1.77 -0.67 -6.31
N PRO A 266 0.71 -0.82 -7.13
CA PRO A 266 0.75 -1.78 -8.23
C PRO A 266 1.82 -1.48 -9.29
N LEU A 267 2.06 -0.20 -9.62
CA LEU A 267 3.14 0.17 -10.56
C LEU A 267 4.52 -0.06 -9.97
N PHE A 268 4.71 0.26 -8.69
CA PHE A 268 5.94 -0.01 -7.97
C PHE A 268 6.22 -1.52 -7.91
N PHE A 269 5.19 -2.34 -7.64
CA PHE A 269 5.30 -3.79 -7.69
C PHE A 269 5.76 -4.30 -9.06
N VAL A 270 5.18 -3.79 -10.16
CA VAL A 270 5.63 -4.14 -11.52
C VAL A 270 7.10 -3.75 -11.72
N ALA A 271 7.46 -2.51 -11.35
CA ALA A 271 8.81 -2.00 -11.54
C ALA A 271 9.87 -2.82 -10.75
N MET A 272 9.49 -3.29 -9.57
CA MET A 272 10.35 -4.10 -8.69
C MET A 272 10.47 -5.56 -9.14
N LYS A 273 9.36 -6.19 -9.54
CA LYS A 273 9.31 -7.65 -9.72
C LYS A 273 9.38 -8.10 -11.18
N CYS A 274 8.87 -7.34 -12.13
CA CYS A 274 8.95 -7.71 -13.54
C CYS A 274 10.34 -7.40 -14.09
N ARG A 275 11.07 -8.38 -14.63
CA ARG A 275 12.40 -8.14 -15.26
C ARG A 275 12.34 -7.78 -16.75
N HIS A 276 11.15 -7.73 -17.37
CA HIS A 276 11.03 -7.38 -18.77
C HIS A 276 11.40 -5.90 -19.00
N PRO A 277 12.47 -5.61 -19.78
CA PRO A 277 13.08 -4.28 -19.85
C PRO A 277 12.09 -3.14 -20.15
N LEU A 278 11.16 -3.38 -21.08
CA LEU A 278 10.19 -2.38 -21.51
C LEU A 278 9.06 -2.18 -20.49
N ILE A 279 8.56 -3.26 -19.89
CA ILE A 279 7.39 -3.19 -18.98
C ILE A 279 7.82 -2.49 -17.69
N ARG A 280 8.97 -2.88 -17.14
CA ARG A 280 9.59 -2.26 -15.97
C ARG A 280 9.81 -0.76 -16.16
N ARG A 281 10.46 -0.35 -17.25
CA ARG A 281 10.73 1.07 -17.54
C ARG A 281 9.44 1.87 -17.76
N GLN A 282 8.41 1.27 -18.35
CA GLN A 282 7.11 1.92 -18.48
C GLN A 282 6.43 2.15 -17.13
N ALA A 283 6.51 1.18 -16.20
CA ALA A 283 5.98 1.35 -14.85
C ALA A 283 6.71 2.47 -14.09
N ILE A 284 8.05 2.52 -14.18
CA ILE A 284 8.87 3.61 -13.60
C ILE A 284 8.46 4.96 -14.18
N ALA A 285 8.37 5.08 -15.51
CA ALA A 285 8.00 6.34 -16.15
C ALA A 285 6.61 6.84 -15.70
N LEU A 286 5.64 5.93 -15.54
CA LEU A 286 4.32 6.30 -15.01
C LEU A 286 4.41 6.86 -13.59
N LEU A 287 5.18 6.21 -12.70
CA LEU A 287 5.40 6.69 -11.32
C LEU A 287 6.06 8.08 -11.28
N GLU A 288 7.07 8.32 -12.13
CA GLU A 288 7.74 9.63 -12.21
C GLU A 288 6.78 10.75 -12.65
N THR A 289 5.89 10.45 -13.61
CA THR A 289 4.94 11.45 -14.13
C THR A 289 3.76 11.72 -13.21
N ALA A 290 3.52 10.88 -12.21
CA ALA A 290 2.30 10.93 -11.42
C ALA A 290 2.22 12.08 -10.43
N ASN A 291 3.38 12.51 -9.88
CA ASN A 291 3.51 13.61 -8.93
C ASN A 291 2.42 13.60 -7.83
N HIS A 292 2.24 12.45 -7.18
CA HIS A 292 1.17 12.20 -6.20
C HIS A 292 1.69 11.39 -5.01
N GLN A 293 0.96 11.48 -3.90
CA GLN A 293 1.19 10.71 -2.69
C GLN A 293 -0.10 10.01 -2.23
N GLU A 294 0.02 8.71 -1.94
CA GLU A 294 -1.03 7.80 -1.48
C GLU A 294 -0.67 7.30 -0.07
N GLY A 295 -1.12 8.04 0.95
CA GLY A 295 -0.74 7.79 2.34
C GLY A 295 0.76 7.98 2.54
N THR A 296 1.49 6.89 2.76
CA THR A 296 2.96 6.87 2.90
C THR A 296 3.71 6.75 1.57
N TRP A 297 3.01 6.36 0.50
CA TRP A 297 3.61 6.18 -0.81
C TRP A 297 3.71 7.48 -1.57
N GLU A 298 4.91 7.93 -1.93
CA GLU A 298 5.14 9.07 -2.82
C GLU A 298 5.73 8.56 -4.14
N SER A 299 5.16 8.99 -5.27
CA SER A 299 5.39 8.31 -6.54
C SER A 299 6.79 8.52 -7.10
N VAL A 300 7.36 9.72 -6.94
CA VAL A 300 8.71 10.01 -7.44
C VAL A 300 9.75 9.24 -6.64
N GLY A 301 9.61 9.21 -5.31
CA GLY A 301 10.41 8.39 -4.41
C GLY A 301 10.30 6.90 -4.75
N ALA A 302 9.08 6.39 -4.97
CA ALA A 302 8.87 5.02 -5.41
C ALA A 302 9.57 4.72 -6.75
N ALA A 303 9.51 5.65 -7.71
CA ALA A 303 10.25 5.53 -8.97
C ALA A 303 11.76 5.47 -8.75
N LYS A 304 12.33 6.35 -7.91
CA LYS A 304 13.77 6.38 -7.63
C LYS A 304 14.26 5.12 -6.93
N VAL A 305 13.46 4.54 -6.03
CA VAL A 305 13.78 3.23 -5.44
C VAL A 305 13.79 2.14 -6.52
N ALA A 306 12.77 2.10 -7.38
CA ALA A 306 12.70 1.11 -8.46
C ALA A 306 13.83 1.26 -9.48
N GLU A 307 14.22 2.49 -9.84
CA GLU A 307 15.38 2.76 -10.70
C GLU A 307 16.68 2.27 -10.09
N PHE A 308 16.89 2.51 -8.79
CA PHE A 308 18.07 2.03 -8.07
C PHE A 308 18.13 0.50 -8.09
N VAL A 309 17.01 -0.16 -7.79
CA VAL A 309 16.93 -1.63 -7.80
C VAL A 309 17.18 -2.18 -9.20
N MET A 310 16.56 -1.60 -10.23
CA MET A 310 16.82 -1.96 -11.62
C MET A 310 18.31 -1.82 -11.96
N GLY A 311 18.96 -0.73 -11.53
CA GLY A 311 20.38 -0.50 -11.74
C GLY A 311 21.27 -1.51 -11.02
N VAL A 312 20.89 -1.96 -9.83
CA VAL A 312 21.57 -3.05 -9.10
C VAL A 312 21.47 -4.36 -9.86
N GLU A 313 20.29 -4.72 -10.35
CA GLU A 313 20.06 -5.98 -11.05
C GLU A 313 20.69 -6.00 -12.46
N GLU A 314 20.76 -4.84 -13.13
CA GLU A 314 21.26 -4.70 -14.51
C GLU A 314 22.74 -4.25 -14.59
N GLU A 315 23.46 -4.09 -13.47
CA GLU A 315 24.79 -3.43 -13.37
C GLU A 315 25.83 -3.93 -14.39
N ASN A 316 25.84 -5.23 -14.68
CA ASN A 316 26.83 -5.86 -15.56
C ASN A 316 26.26 -6.30 -16.92
N LEU A 317 25.07 -5.80 -17.28
CA LEU A 317 24.42 -6.16 -18.52
C LEU A 317 24.82 -5.23 -19.67
N PRO A 318 25.03 -5.77 -20.89
CA PRO A 318 25.25 -4.94 -22.06
C PRO A 318 24.01 -4.10 -22.37
N GLN A 319 24.20 -2.94 -22.99
CA GLN A 319 23.11 -2.08 -23.39
C GLN A 319 22.18 -2.82 -24.38
N GLY A 320 20.88 -2.86 -24.08
CA GLY A 320 19.89 -3.61 -24.87
C GLY A 320 19.77 -5.09 -24.50
N ALA A 321 20.37 -5.51 -23.38
CA ALA A 321 20.13 -6.83 -22.79
C ALA A 321 18.63 -7.11 -22.60
N GLY A 322 18.21 -8.32 -22.97
CA GLY A 322 16.87 -8.83 -22.69
C GLY A 322 16.69 -9.25 -21.23
N SER A 323 15.44 -9.49 -20.82
CA SER A 323 15.06 -9.98 -19.49
C SER A 323 15.87 -11.19 -19.02
N GLU A 324 16.10 -12.14 -19.92
CA GLU A 324 16.77 -13.42 -19.64
C GLU A 324 18.23 -13.26 -19.16
N GLN A 325 18.82 -12.09 -19.33
CA GLN A 325 20.20 -11.84 -18.92
C GLN A 325 20.32 -11.44 -17.43
N VAL A 326 19.23 -10.98 -16.80
CA VAL A 326 19.18 -10.78 -15.35
C VAL A 326 19.00 -12.15 -14.69
N LEU A 327 20.10 -12.75 -14.22
CA LEU A 327 20.09 -14.04 -13.52
C LEU A 327 19.49 -13.93 -12.12
N GLU A 328 18.96 -15.04 -11.60
CA GLU A 328 18.40 -15.11 -10.22
C GLU A 328 19.38 -14.61 -9.15
N SER A 329 20.68 -14.88 -9.29
CA SER A 329 21.70 -14.41 -8.34
C SER A 329 21.91 -12.88 -8.37
N ALA A 330 21.49 -12.21 -9.43
CA ALA A 330 21.54 -10.76 -9.56
C ALA A 330 20.21 -10.09 -9.14
N ARG A 331 19.14 -10.86 -8.92
CA ARG A 331 17.84 -10.34 -8.49
C ARG A 331 17.92 -9.82 -7.06
N VAL A 332 17.15 -8.76 -6.79
CA VAL A 332 16.98 -8.23 -5.42
C VAL A 332 15.76 -8.89 -4.78
N HIS A 333 15.96 -9.63 -3.69
CA HIS A 333 14.90 -10.39 -3.02
C HIS A 333 14.14 -9.58 -1.98
N LEU A 334 14.80 -8.62 -1.33
CA LEU A 334 14.21 -7.73 -0.33
C LEU A 334 14.81 -6.33 -0.45
N VAL A 335 13.99 -5.31 -0.27
CA VAL A 335 14.46 -3.92 -0.15
C VAL A 335 14.00 -3.36 1.18
N ASN A 336 14.96 -3.07 2.05
CA ASN A 336 14.72 -2.34 3.27
C ASN A 336 14.86 -0.84 3.00
N ILE A 337 13.81 -0.10 3.30
CA ILE A 337 13.70 1.33 3.02
C ILE A 337 13.72 2.11 4.34
N SER A 338 14.43 3.24 4.38
CA SER A 338 14.30 4.28 5.41
C SER A 338 14.11 5.63 4.73
N SER A 339 12.89 6.17 4.79
CA SER A 339 12.51 7.38 4.09
C SER A 339 12.58 8.60 5.00
N LYS A 340 13.28 9.64 4.54
CA LYS A 340 13.41 10.96 5.20
C LYS A 340 12.80 12.03 4.30
N ILE A 341 11.47 12.19 4.37
CA ILE A 341 10.71 13.10 3.48
C ILE A 341 11.24 14.53 3.54
N GLU A 342 11.56 15.07 4.73
CA GLU A 342 12.06 16.44 4.89
C GLU A 342 13.32 16.73 4.06
N ARG A 343 14.11 15.69 3.78
CA ARG A 343 15.35 15.77 3.00
C ARG A 343 15.21 15.18 1.60
N ARG A 344 13.99 14.75 1.22
CA ARG A 344 13.70 13.95 0.03
C ARG A 344 14.77 12.90 -0.25
N ARG A 345 15.09 12.14 0.79
CA ARG A 345 16.16 11.15 0.81
C ARG A 345 15.59 9.81 1.24
N ILE A 346 15.96 8.76 0.53
CA ILE A 346 15.62 7.39 0.89
C ILE A 346 16.92 6.60 0.98
N ASP A 347 17.17 6.03 2.16
CA ASP A 347 18.26 5.09 2.38
C ASP A 347 17.74 3.66 2.14
N LEU A 348 18.50 2.87 1.39
CA LEU A 348 18.09 1.56 0.87
C LEU A 348 19.10 0.50 1.26
N ARG A 349 18.62 -0.71 1.58
CA ARG A 349 19.43 -1.93 1.65
C ARG A 349 18.76 -3.02 0.85
N CYS A 350 19.39 -3.40 -0.26
CA CYS A 350 18.93 -4.48 -1.14
C CYS A 350 19.57 -5.79 -0.70
N LEU A 351 18.76 -6.81 -0.42
CA LEU A 351 19.23 -8.16 -0.12
C LEU A 351 19.42 -8.91 -1.43
N LEU A 352 20.63 -9.43 -1.65
CA LEU A 352 20.97 -10.26 -2.81
C LEU A 352 21.57 -11.58 -2.37
N ARG A 353 21.45 -12.59 -3.22
CA ARG A 353 22.11 -13.88 -3.06
C ARG A 353 23.56 -13.79 -3.54
N THR A 354 24.48 -14.43 -2.84
CA THR A 354 25.85 -14.60 -3.33
C THR A 354 25.92 -15.72 -4.38
N SER A 355 27.09 -15.89 -5.02
CA SER A 355 27.34 -17.03 -5.91
C SER A 355 27.43 -18.37 -5.17
N GLU A 356 27.55 -18.36 -3.85
CA GLU A 356 27.55 -19.54 -3.01
C GLU A 356 26.10 -19.90 -2.60
N GLU A 357 25.76 -21.19 -2.59
CA GLU A 357 24.44 -21.62 -2.14
C GLU A 357 24.19 -21.18 -0.68
N ASP A 358 22.98 -20.68 -0.40
CA ASP A 358 22.49 -20.24 0.92
C ASP A 358 23.19 -19.05 1.62
N SER A 359 24.02 -18.28 0.91
CA SER A 359 24.65 -17.07 1.46
C SER A 359 24.06 -15.78 0.85
N TRP A 360 23.80 -14.80 1.72
CA TRP A 360 23.10 -13.55 1.43
C TRP A 360 23.90 -12.34 1.87
N TYR A 361 23.79 -11.22 1.16
CA TYR A 361 24.42 -9.96 1.53
C TYR A 361 23.53 -8.75 1.23
N PHE A 362 23.78 -7.66 1.94
CA PHE A 362 23.11 -6.38 1.68
C PHE A 362 24.00 -5.47 0.84
N ARG A 363 23.40 -4.85 -0.18
CA ARG A 363 23.95 -3.71 -0.90
C ARG A 363 23.23 -2.45 -0.45
N GLU A 364 23.99 -1.49 0.09
CA GLU A 364 23.43 -0.22 0.54
C GLU A 364 23.36 0.80 -0.60
N GLY A 365 22.41 1.72 -0.50
CA GLY A 365 22.24 2.80 -1.45
C GLY A 365 21.51 3.98 -0.84
N THR A 366 21.63 5.14 -1.47
CA THR A 366 20.83 6.32 -1.13
C THR A 366 20.33 6.94 -2.42
N VAL A 367 19.03 7.26 -2.45
CA VAL A 367 18.41 7.99 -3.55
C VAL A 367 17.84 9.32 -3.05
N PHE A 368 17.81 10.30 -3.95
CA PHE A 368 17.24 11.63 -3.72
C PHE A 368 16.20 11.94 -4.80
N TYR A 369 15.17 12.72 -4.46
CA TYR A 369 14.07 13.07 -5.36
C TYR A 369 13.53 14.48 -5.14
#